data_AF-A0A2L0H060-F1
#
_entry.id   AF-A0A2L0H060-F1
#
_cell.length_a   1.000
_cell.length_b   1.000
_cell.length_c   1.000
_cell.angle_alpha   90.00
_cell.angle_beta   90.00
_cell.angle_gamma   90.00
#
_symmetry.space_group_name_H-M   'P 1'
#
loop_
_entity.id
_entity.type
_entity.pdbx_description
1 polymer ?
#
loop_
_entity_poly.entity_id
_entity_poly.type
_entity_poly.pdbx_seq_one_letter_code
_entity_poly.pdbx_strand_id
1 'polypeptide(L)'
;MANPNLIVLYVADPLASVEFYRKLLGKEPTAAFPTFCSFEFKEGFTLGLWALEKVQPQPVGEGSRAEVAFMVEGEEAVRAHYEEW
;
A
#
# COMPACT_ATOMS: atom_id res chain seq x y z
N MET A 1 2.64 19.33 7.34
CA MET A 1 2.13 18.04 7.83
C MET A 1 1.82 17.15 6.64
N ALA A 2 2.29 15.92 6.66
CA ALA A 2 2.01 14.93 5.61
C ALA A 2 0.52 14.51 5.66
N ASN A 3 -0.10 14.34 4.49
CA ASN A 3 -1.46 13.81 4.37
C ASN A 3 -1.41 12.33 3.99
N PRO A 4 -2.23 11.46 4.61
CA PRO A 4 -2.27 10.06 4.22
C PRO A 4 -2.84 9.94 2.80
N ASN A 5 -2.12 9.22 1.95
CA ASN A 5 -2.47 9.07 0.53
C ASN A 5 -2.35 7.62 0.05
N LEU A 6 -2.06 6.69 0.96
CA LEU A 6 -1.95 5.26 0.66
C LEU A 6 -2.62 4.44 1.76
N ILE A 7 -3.49 3.51 1.37
CA ILE A 7 -3.90 2.39 2.23
C ILE A 7 -3.24 1.13 1.71
N VAL A 8 -2.58 0.37 2.59
CA VAL A 8 -1.98 -0.92 2.23
C VAL A 8 -2.78 -2.04 2.88
N LEU A 9 -3.31 -2.96 2.08
CA LEU A 9 -3.94 -4.18 2.55
C LEU A 9 -2.95 -5.34 2.48
N TYR A 10 -2.86 -6.13 3.55
CA TYR A 10 -2.06 -7.34 3.54
C TYR A 10 -2.84 -8.48 2.89
N VAL A 11 -2.21 -9.13 1.91
CA VAL A 11 -2.82 -10.21 1.12
C VAL A 11 -1.89 -11.40 1.06
N ALA A 12 -2.46 -12.61 0.91
CA ALA A 12 -1.65 -13.81 0.74
C ALA A 12 -0.91 -13.82 -0.61
N ASP A 13 -1.56 -13.38 -1.68
CA ASP A 13 -1.02 -13.31 -3.03
C ASP A 13 -1.45 -11.98 -3.70
N PRO A 14 -0.52 -11.05 -3.95
CA PRO A 14 -0.82 -9.78 -4.62
C PRO A 14 -1.39 -9.93 -6.02
N LEU A 15 -0.87 -10.84 -6.84
CA LEU A 15 -1.30 -10.99 -8.23
C LEU A 15 -2.69 -11.62 -8.30
N ALA A 16 -2.98 -12.61 -7.46
CA ALA A 16 -4.34 -13.15 -7.35
C ALA A 16 -5.33 -12.09 -6.83
N SER A 17 -4.90 -11.23 -5.89
CA SER A 17 -5.72 -10.14 -5.37
C SER A 17 -5.99 -9.05 -6.42
N VAL A 18 -5.05 -8.79 -7.33
CA VAL A 18 -5.26 -7.90 -8.47
C VAL A 18 -6.44 -8.35 -9.33
N GLU A 19 -6.63 -9.65 -9.56
CA GLU A 19 -7.78 -10.14 -10.34
C GLU A 19 -9.12 -9.78 -9.70
N PHE A 20 -9.19 -9.79 -8.36
CA PHE A 20 -10.36 -9.34 -7.62
C PHE A 20 -10.55 -7.82 -7.74
N TYR A 21 -9.50 -7.04 -7.44
CA TYR A 21 -9.60 -5.58 -7.42
C TYR A 21 -9.76 -4.97 -8.81
N ARG A 22 -9.20 -5.57 -9.86
CA ARG A 22 -9.44 -5.15 -11.25
C ARG A 22 -10.93 -5.18 -11.59
N LYS A 23 -11.62 -6.26 -11.22
CA LYS A 23 -13.07 -6.41 -11.44
C LYS A 23 -13.87 -5.44 -10.57
N LEU A 24 -13.47 -5.28 -9.30
CA LEU A 24 -14.15 -4.39 -8.36
C LEU A 24 -14.02 -2.91 -8.74
N LEU A 25 -12.83 -2.49 -9.14
CA LEU A 25 -12.50 -1.09 -9.42
C LEU A 25 -12.71 -0.72 -10.89
N GLY A 26 -12.86 -1.72 -11.78
CA GLY A 26 -13.03 -1.51 -13.22
C GLY A 26 -11.81 -0.89 -13.90
N LYS A 27 -10.60 -1.16 -13.40
CA LYS A 27 -9.35 -0.61 -13.97
C LYS A 27 -8.15 -1.52 -13.73
N GLU A 28 -7.10 -1.31 -14.52
CA GLU A 28 -5.81 -2.00 -14.35
C GLU A 28 -5.00 -1.42 -13.16
N PRO A 29 -4.12 -2.23 -12.54
CA PRO A 29 -3.20 -1.75 -11.52
C PRO A 29 -2.16 -0.81 -12.14
N THR A 30 -1.73 0.18 -11.34
CA THR A 30 -0.62 1.08 -11.70
C THR A 30 0.72 0.35 -11.58
N ALA A 31 0.83 -0.60 -10.63
CA ALA A 31 2.00 -1.46 -10.47
C ALA A 31 1.56 -2.90 -10.15
N ALA A 32 2.26 -3.88 -10.73
CA ALA A 32 2.02 -5.29 -10.47
C ALA A 32 3.34 -6.05 -10.37
N PHE A 33 3.71 -6.45 -9.15
CA PHE A 33 4.90 -7.23 -8.85
C PHE A 33 4.53 -8.42 -7.95
N PRO A 34 5.36 -9.48 -7.90
CA PRO A 34 5.06 -10.69 -7.10
C PRO A 34 4.79 -10.42 -5.62
N THR A 35 5.41 -9.38 -5.06
CA THR A 35 5.29 -9.06 -3.63
C THR A 35 4.44 -7.83 -3.36
N PHE A 36 4.15 -7.00 -4.36
CA PHE A 36 3.38 -5.77 -4.18
C PHE A 36 2.65 -5.37 -5.47
N CYS A 37 1.39 -4.99 -5.34
CA CYS A 37 0.60 -4.42 -6.43
C CYS A 37 -0.09 -3.13 -5.95
N SER A 38 -0.46 -2.23 -6.86
CA SER A 38 -1.19 -1.02 -6.49
C SER A 38 -2.16 -0.51 -7.54
N PHE A 39 -3.18 0.23 -7.09
CA PHE A 39 -4.13 0.96 -7.91
C PHE A 39 -4.13 2.43 -7.47
N GLU A 40 -3.78 3.33 -8.38
CA GLU A 40 -3.86 4.77 -8.12
C GLU A 40 -5.25 5.30 -8.47
N PHE A 41 -5.77 6.23 -7.68
CA PHE A 41 -7.05 6.89 -7.86
C PHE A 41 -6.84 8.36 -8.22
N LYS A 42 -7.95 9.06 -8.46
CA LYS A 42 -7.89 10.52 -8.66
C LYS A 42 -7.32 11.18 -7.40
N GLU A 43 -6.70 12.35 -7.58
CA GLU A 43 -6.18 13.18 -6.49
C GLU A 43 -5.05 12.50 -5.68
N GLY A 44 -4.35 11.53 -6.27
CA GLY A 44 -3.13 10.95 -5.73
C GLY A 44 -3.32 9.91 -4.62
N PHE A 45 -4.55 9.48 -4.35
CA PHE A 45 -4.81 8.38 -3.41
C PHE A 45 -4.46 7.02 -4.04
N THR A 46 -3.86 6.11 -3.28
CA THR A 46 -3.45 4.79 -3.77
C THR A 46 -3.95 3.67 -2.85
N LEU A 47 -4.37 2.56 -3.45
CA LEU A 47 -4.57 1.28 -2.77
C LEU A 47 -3.39 0.36 -3.08
N GLY A 48 -2.65 -0.04 -2.05
CA GLY A 48 -1.59 -1.04 -2.12
C GLY A 48 -2.06 -2.42 -1.66
N LEU A 49 -1.56 -3.47 -2.31
CA LEU A 49 -1.75 -4.87 -1.97
C LEU A 49 -0.38 -5.47 -1.70
N TRP A 50 -0.05 -5.71 -0.44
CA TRP A 50 1.28 -6.18 -0.03
C TRP A 50 1.22 -7.63 0.45
N ALA A 51 2.11 -8.47 -0.07
CA ALA A 51 2.24 -9.86 0.36
C ALA A 51 2.52 -9.89 1.87
N LEU A 52 1.59 -10.48 2.64
CA LEU A 52 1.63 -10.53 4.11
C LEU A 52 2.98 -11.05 4.62
N GLU A 53 3.50 -12.10 3.99
CA GLU A 53 4.79 -12.70 4.38
C GLU A 53 6.01 -11.79 4.17
N LYS A 54 5.88 -10.72 3.38
CA LYS A 54 6.96 -9.76 3.09
C LYS A 54 6.84 -8.46 3.89
N VAL A 55 5.75 -8.26 4.62
CA VAL A 55 5.53 -7.06 5.44
C VAL A 55 6.58 -6.99 6.54
N GLN A 56 7.12 -5.78 6.76
CA GLN A 56 8.05 -5.50 7.85
C GLN A 56 7.64 -4.19 8.55
N PRO A 57 7.57 -4.16 9.89
CA PRO A 57 7.74 -5.31 10.79
C PRO A 57 6.65 -6.36 10.57
N GLN A 58 6.96 -7.63 10.83
CA GLN A 58 5.97 -8.70 10.70
C GLN A 58 4.77 -8.38 11.60
N PRO A 59 3.55 -8.30 11.03
CA PRO A 59 2.41 -7.83 11.77
C PRO A 59 1.99 -8.85 12.82
N VAL A 60 1.64 -8.36 14.01
CA VAL A 60 1.23 -9.20 15.15
C VAL A 60 -0.28 -9.45 15.10
N GLY A 61 -0.70 -10.67 15.46
CA GLY A 61 -2.11 -11.05 15.57
C GLY A 61 -2.74 -11.57 14.27
N GLU A 62 -4.00 -11.99 14.36
CA GLU A 62 -4.76 -12.62 13.28
C GLU A 62 -5.83 -11.68 12.69
N GLY A 63 -6.47 -12.08 11.59
CA GLY A 63 -7.54 -11.32 10.94
C GLY A 63 -7.05 -10.25 9.96
N SER A 64 -7.94 -9.31 9.62
CA SER A 64 -7.66 -8.23 8.66
C SER A 64 -6.70 -7.21 9.23
N ARG A 65 -5.61 -6.93 8.50
CA ARG A 65 -4.56 -5.99 8.89
C ARG A 65 -4.20 -5.10 7.70
N ALA A 66 -3.94 -3.84 7.99
CA ALA A 66 -3.68 -2.82 7.00
C ALA A 66 -2.83 -1.68 7.60
N GLU A 67 -2.25 -0.88 6.71
CA GLU A 67 -1.52 0.33 7.07
C GLU A 67 -2.19 1.55 6.43
N VAL A 68 -2.14 2.67 7.15
CA VAL A 68 -2.33 4.00 6.58
C VAL A 68 -0.95 4.61 6.40
N ALA A 69 -0.60 4.92 5.17
CA ALA A 69 0.75 5.34 4.79
C ALA A 69 0.75 6.73 4.15
N PHE A 70 1.90 7.37 4.25
CA PHE A 70 2.19 8.72 3.78
C PHE A 70 3.30 8.62 2.74
N MET A 71 2.96 8.65 1.46
CA MET A 71 3.95 8.74 0.40
C MET A 71 4.40 10.20 0.28
N VAL A 72 5.70 10.43 0.49
CA VAL A 72 6.35 11.75 0.44
C VAL A 72 7.51 11.75 -0.56
N GLU A 73 8.03 12.93 -0.89
CA GLU A 73 9.04 13.10 -1.92
C GLU A 73 10.44 12.69 -1.44
N GLY A 74 10.79 11.43 -1.68
CA GLY A 74 12.13 10.91 -1.43
C GLY A 74 12.50 10.75 0.04
N GLU A 75 13.73 10.29 0.27
CA GLU A 75 14.22 9.91 1.61
C GLU A 75 14.34 11.11 2.56
N GLU A 76 14.75 12.28 2.07
CA GLU A 76 14.92 13.47 2.91
C GLU A 76 13.58 13.98 3.46
N ALA A 77 12.48 13.86 2.70
CA ALA A 77 11.15 14.20 3.21
C ALA A 77 10.69 13.22 4.30
N VAL A 78 11.01 11.92 4.16
CA VAL A 78 10.78 10.93 5.21
C VAL A 78 11.57 11.29 6.47
N ARG A 79 12.85 11.62 6.33
CA ARG A 79 13.72 12.00 7.46
C ARG A 79 13.21 13.25 8.18
N ALA A 80 12.83 14.29 7.43
CA ALA A 80 12.30 15.53 8.00
C ALA A 80 11.03 15.28 8.82
N HIS A 81 10.11 14.44 8.34
CA HIS A 81 8.92 14.08 9.11
C HIS A 81 9.24 13.23 10.34
N TYR A 82 10.19 12.29 10.23
CA TYR A 82 10.64 11.51 11.37
C TYR A 82 11.27 12.36 12.48
N GLU A 83 12.02 13.41 12.14
CA GLU A 83 12.60 14.34 13.12
C GLU A 83 11.57 15.29 13.76
N GLU A 84 10.47 15.57 13.06
CA GLU A 84 9.37 16.41 13.55
C GLU A 84 8.48 15.70 14.57
N TRP A 85 8.33 14.37 14.48
CA TRP A 85 7.41 13.54 15.28
C TRP A 85 8.05 12.96 16.53
#